data_AF-A0A2L0CIV8-F1
#
_entry.id   AF-A0A2L0CIV8-F1
#
_cell.length_a   1.000
_cell.length_b   1.000
_cell.length_c   1.000
_cell.angle_alpha   90.00
_cell.angle_beta   90.00
_cell.angle_gamma   90.00
#
_symmetry.space_group_name_H-M   'P 1'
#
loop_
_entity.id
_entity.type
_entity.pdbx_description
1 polymer ?
#
loop_
_entity_poly.entity_id
_entity_poly.type
_entity_poly.pdbx_seq_one_letter_code
_entity_poly.pdbx_strand_id
1 'polypeptide(L)'
;SSLDDIKYVLNPTFTESHIQTLDASTKMSRAIDGSLYMPGIVGLNNIKANDYCNVILQALSHVASLRDYFLREENYSKVKRPPGDSAYTLVQRFGELMRKLWNPRNFKVHVS
;
A
#
# COMPACT_ATOMS: atom_id res chain seq x y z
N SER A 1 2.10 18.38 -13.18
CA SER A 1 2.01 19.53 -12.26
C SER A 1 2.72 19.18 -10.96
N SER A 2 3.37 20.13 -10.28
CA SER A 2 4.09 19.86 -9.01
C SER A 2 3.20 19.32 -7.88
N LEU A 3 1.87 19.43 -8.01
CA LEU A 3 0.90 18.90 -7.05
C LEU A 3 0.50 17.44 -7.32
N ASP A 4 0.87 16.88 -8.46
CA ASP A 4 0.47 15.51 -8.82
C ASP A 4 1.14 14.48 -7.91
N ASP A 5 2.35 14.76 -7.43
CA ASP A 5 3.03 13.90 -6.46
C ASP A 5 2.34 13.93 -5.08
N ILE A 6 1.78 15.07 -4.67
CA ILE A 6 0.99 15.19 -3.43
C ILE A 6 -0.29 14.37 -3.54
N LYS A 7 -0.99 14.48 -4.68
CA LYS A 7 -2.20 13.67 -4.94
C LYS A 7 -1.88 12.18 -4.94
N TYR A 8 -0.77 11.80 -5.57
CA TYR A 8 -0.36 10.40 -5.65
C TYR A 8 0.03 9.82 -4.29
N VAL A 9 0.69 10.58 -3.42
CA VAL A 9 0.98 10.13 -2.05
C VAL A 9 -0.29 10.00 -1.22
N LEU A 10 -1.26 10.89 -1.40
CA LEU A 10 -2.53 10.84 -0.68
C LEU A 10 -3.34 9.58 -1.04
N ASN A 11 -3.41 9.24 -2.33
CA ASN A 11 -4.07 8.03 -2.81
C ASN A 11 -3.28 7.39 -3.96
N PRO A 12 -2.30 6.51 -3.65
CA PRO A 12 -1.49 5.87 -4.67
C PRO A 12 -2.36 5.01 -5.58
N THR A 13 -2.11 5.03 -6.88
CA THR A 13 -2.84 4.21 -7.85
C THR A 13 -1.88 3.35 -8.67
N PHE A 14 -2.35 2.16 -9.05
CA PHE A 14 -1.57 1.15 -9.76
C PHE A 14 -2.33 0.67 -10.98
N THR A 15 -1.66 0.69 -12.14
CA THR A 15 -2.17 0.09 -13.38
C THR A 15 -1.78 -1.39 -13.44
N GLU A 16 -2.48 -2.19 -14.24
CA GLU A 16 -2.13 -3.61 -14.43
C GLU A 16 -0.70 -3.78 -14.93
N SER A 17 -0.26 -2.94 -15.87
CA SER A 17 1.11 -2.95 -16.39
C SER A 17 2.15 -2.63 -15.31
N HIS A 18 1.84 -1.71 -14.38
CA HIS A 18 2.72 -1.41 -13.26
C HIS A 18 2.83 -2.61 -12.33
N ILE A 19 1.69 -3.23 -11.99
CA ILE A 19 1.62 -4.40 -11.10
C ILE A 19 2.44 -5.57 -11.65
N GLN A 20 2.32 -5.88 -12.94
CA GLN A 20 3.08 -6.95 -13.60
C GLN A 20 4.60 -6.79 -13.50
N THR A 21 5.09 -5.57 -13.30
CA THR A 21 6.53 -5.28 -13.19
C THR A 21 7.03 -5.21 -11.75
N LEU A 22 6.14 -5.25 -10.75
CA LEU A 22 6.52 -5.10 -9.34
C LEU A 22 7.45 -6.22 -8.86
N ASP A 23 7.17 -7.46 -9.23
CA ASP A 23 7.96 -8.62 -8.79
C ASP A 23 9.33 -8.72 -9.48
N ALA A 24 9.46 -8.14 -10.68
CA ALA A 24 10.71 -8.14 -11.45
C ALA A 24 11.60 -6.92 -11.14
N SER A 25 11.06 -5.89 -10.49
CA SER A 25 11.76 -4.63 -10.27
C SER A 25 12.65 -4.68 -9.03
N THR A 26 13.97 -4.58 -9.22
CA THR A 26 14.95 -4.38 -8.14
C THR A 26 15.25 -2.90 -7.88
N LYS A 27 14.45 -1.99 -8.44
CA LYS A 27 14.70 -0.55 -8.39
C LYS A 27 14.38 0.01 -7.01
N MET A 28 15.36 0.69 -6.41
CA MET A 28 15.16 1.49 -5.21
C MET A 28 14.42 2.78 -5.55
N SER A 29 13.42 3.12 -4.75
CA SER A 29 12.74 4.41 -4.72
C SER A 29 13.45 5.38 -3.77
N ARG A 30 13.22 6.68 -3.99
CA ARG A 30 13.81 7.76 -3.18
C ARG A 30 12.71 8.57 -2.53
N ALA A 31 12.78 8.72 -1.21
CA ALA A 31 11.90 9.59 -0.45
C ALA A 31 12.35 11.06 -0.53
N ILE A 32 11.50 12.01 -0.09
CA ILE A 32 11.81 13.45 -0.16
C ILE A 32 13.05 13.81 0.69
N ASP A 33 13.24 13.11 1.81
CA ASP A 33 14.41 13.27 2.68
C ASP A 33 15.72 12.72 2.07
N GLY A 34 15.66 12.15 0.86
CA GLY A 34 16.80 11.58 0.15
C GLY A 34 17.05 10.10 0.45
N SER A 35 16.33 9.52 1.42
CA SER A 35 16.48 8.12 1.81
C SER A 35 16.04 7.18 0.69
N LEU A 36 16.79 6.10 0.51
CA LEU A 36 16.44 5.05 -0.45
C LEU A 36 15.61 3.96 0.24
N TYR A 37 14.60 3.44 -0.46
CA TYR A 37 13.77 2.35 0.02
C TYR A 37 13.29 1.48 -1.14
N MET A 38 12.92 0.23 -0.85
CA MET A 38 12.27 -0.63 -1.83
C MET A 38 10.77 -0.62 -1.56
N PRO A 39 9.91 -0.33 -2.56
CA PRO A 39 8.46 -0.44 -2.40
C PRO A 39 8.08 -1.83 -1.86
N GLY A 40 7.14 -1.87 -0.91
CA GLY A 40 6.82 -3.10 -0.16
C GLY A 40 7.69 -3.30 1.09
N ILE A 41 8.99 -2.95 1.03
CA ILE A 41 9.92 -3.00 2.18
C ILE A 41 10.06 -1.62 2.81
N VAL A 42 9.00 -1.19 3.48
CA VAL A 42 8.94 0.07 4.25
C VAL A 42 8.49 -0.19 5.67
N GLY A 43 8.94 0.62 6.62
CA GLY A 43 8.59 0.45 8.03
C GLY A 43 7.11 0.74 8.29
N LEU A 44 6.48 -0.04 9.18
CA LEU A 44 5.19 0.31 9.77
C LEU A 44 5.41 0.89 11.16
N ASN A 45 4.73 1.99 11.47
CA ASN A 45 4.83 2.58 12.79
C ASN A 45 4.20 1.67 13.85
N ASN A 46 4.94 1.39 14.93
CA ASN A 46 4.41 0.65 16.06
C ASN A 46 3.59 1.60 16.95
N ILE A 47 2.26 1.44 16.92
CA ILE A 47 1.37 2.18 17.81
C ILE A 47 1.28 1.37 19.11
N LYS A 48 2.25 1.58 20.00
CA LYS A 48 2.40 0.90 21.31
C LYS A 48 2.92 -0.55 21.21
N ALA A 49 2.04 -1.54 21.41
CA ALA A 49 2.37 -2.96 21.46
C ALA A 49 1.57 -3.71 20.39
N ASN A 50 1.62 -3.23 19.14
CA ASN A 50 0.93 -3.83 17.99
C ASN A 50 1.90 -4.43 16.95
N ASP A 51 3.16 -4.60 17.31
CA ASP A 51 4.22 -5.13 16.46
C ASP A 51 3.85 -6.46 15.80
N TYR A 52 3.14 -7.35 16.51
CA TYR A 52 2.59 -8.58 15.93
C TYR A 52 1.67 -8.32 14.71
N CYS A 53 0.87 -7.25 14.75
CA CYS A 53 -0.01 -6.88 13.65
C CYS A 53 0.82 -6.37 12.47
N ASN A 54 1.85 -5.56 12.73
CA ASN A 54 2.76 -5.10 11.68
C ASN A 54 3.45 -6.28 10.99
N VAL A 55 3.85 -7.33 11.73
CA VAL A 55 4.40 -8.56 11.14
C VAL A 55 3.38 -9.24 10.21
N ILE A 56 2.12 -9.39 10.64
CA ILE A 56 1.07 -10.00 9.82
C ILE A 56 0.80 -9.16 8.57
N LEU A 57 0.69 -7.85 8.70
CA LEU A 57 0.44 -6.93 7.58
C LEU A 57 1.58 -6.97 6.55
N GLN A 58 2.84 -7.04 7.01
CA GLN A 58 4.00 -7.20 6.13
C GLN A 58 4.02 -8.58 5.46
N ALA A 59 3.70 -9.64 6.18
CA ALA A 59 3.65 -10.99 5.59
C ALA A 59 2.58 -11.07 4.49
N LEU A 60 1.40 -10.51 4.74
CA LEU A 60 0.30 -10.48 3.76
C LEU A 60 0.60 -9.55 2.57
N SER A 61 1.31 -8.43 2.78
CA SER A 61 1.63 -7.49 1.70
C SER A 61 2.59 -8.05 0.64
N HIS A 62 3.32 -9.12 0.98
CA HIS A 62 4.26 -9.79 0.09
C HIS A 62 3.69 -11.05 -0.57
N VAL A 63 2.43 -11.39 -0.32
CA VAL A 63 1.72 -12.43 -1.08
C VAL A 63 1.21 -11.80 -2.39
N ALA A 64 1.88 -12.07 -3.51
CA ALA A 64 1.67 -11.38 -4.79
C ALA A 64 0.19 -11.31 -5.21
N SER A 65 -0.54 -12.42 -5.20
CA SER A 65 -1.95 -12.44 -5.61
C SER A 65 -2.85 -11.59 -4.71
N LEU A 66 -2.59 -11.58 -3.41
CA LEU A 66 -3.33 -10.78 -2.43
C LEU A 66 -2.99 -9.29 -2.60
N ARG A 67 -1.69 -8.97 -2.69
CA ARG A 67 -1.19 -7.64 -2.97
C ARG A 67 -1.86 -7.08 -4.22
N ASP A 68 -1.76 -7.77 -5.34
CA ASP A 68 -2.24 -7.31 -6.65
C ASP A 68 -3.75 -7.03 -6.63
N TYR A 69 -4.51 -7.87 -5.93
CA TYR A 69 -5.93 -7.66 -5.69
C TYR A 69 -6.20 -6.33 -4.95
N PHE A 70 -5.46 -6.05 -3.87
CA PHE A 70 -5.67 -4.87 -3.04
C PHE A 70 -5.02 -3.58 -3.56
N LEU A 71 -4.04 -3.67 -4.47
CA LEU A 71 -3.46 -2.51 -5.15
C LEU A 71 -4.43 -1.82 -6.09
N ARG A 72 -5.52 -2.50 -6.50
CA ARG A 72 -6.57 -1.91 -7.34
C ARG A 72 -7.90 -1.88 -6.58
N GLU A 73 -8.31 -0.68 -6.19
CA GLU A 73 -9.55 -0.46 -5.45
C GLU A 73 -10.81 -0.96 -6.19
N GLU A 74 -10.81 -0.93 -7.51
CA GLU A 74 -11.91 -1.45 -8.34
C GLU A 74 -12.20 -2.94 -8.11
N ASN A 75 -11.21 -3.74 -7.68
CA ASN A 75 -11.36 -5.16 -7.44
C ASN A 75 -12.31 -5.46 -6.28
N TYR A 76 -12.37 -4.57 -5.29
CA TYR A 76 -13.19 -4.78 -4.09
C TYR A 76 -14.26 -3.70 -3.89
N SER A 77 -14.05 -2.45 -4.27
CA SER A 77 -14.97 -1.31 -4.02
C SER A 77 -16.45 -1.55 -4.34
N LYS A 78 -16.78 -2.39 -5.32
CA LYS A 78 -18.15 -2.68 -5.77
C LYS A 78 -18.74 -3.97 -5.18
N VAL A 79 -18.05 -4.63 -4.26
CA VAL A 79 -18.56 -5.82 -3.56
C VAL A 79 -19.83 -5.44 -2.79
N LYS A 80 -20.94 -6.14 -3.05
CA LYS A 80 -22.21 -5.91 -2.36
C LYS A 80 -22.07 -6.24 -0.88
N ARG A 81 -22.57 -5.34 -0.02
CA ARG A 81 -22.54 -5.50 1.44
C ARG A 81 -23.96 -5.41 2.01
N PRO A 82 -24.26 -6.12 3.11
CA PRO A 82 -25.47 -5.86 3.87
C PRO A 82 -25.42 -4.47 4.51
N PRO A 83 -26.56 -3.81 4.72
CA PRO A 83 -26.61 -2.53 5.41
C PRO A 83 -26.06 -2.67 6.84
N GLY A 84 -25.24 -1.70 7.28
CA GLY A 84 -24.66 -1.68 8.62
C GLY A 84 -23.36 -2.48 8.80
N ASP A 85 -22.77 -2.99 7.72
CA ASP A 85 -21.55 -3.81 7.79
C ASP A 85 -20.27 -2.99 8.02
N SER A 86 -19.89 -2.86 9.30
CA SER A 86 -18.67 -2.18 9.74
C SER A 86 -17.38 -2.95 9.44
N ALA A 87 -17.45 -4.27 9.25
CA ALA A 87 -16.29 -5.09 8.96
C ALA A 87 -15.69 -4.76 7.59
N TYR A 88 -16.46 -4.15 6.69
CA TYR A 88 -15.97 -3.83 5.36
C TYR A 88 -14.88 -2.76 5.35
N THR A 89 -14.90 -1.89 6.35
CA THR A 89 -13.88 -0.88 6.53
C THR A 89 -12.49 -1.52 6.63
N LEU A 90 -12.37 -2.74 7.17
CA LEU A 90 -11.10 -3.47 7.16
C LEU A 90 -10.58 -3.72 5.74
N VAL A 91 -11.44 -4.16 4.82
CA VAL A 91 -11.07 -4.41 3.41
C VAL A 91 -10.60 -3.12 2.75
N GLN A 92 -11.32 -2.02 2.98
CA GLN A 92 -10.96 -0.71 2.42
C GLN A 92 -9.63 -0.20 2.98
N ARG A 93 -9.46 -0.22 4.31
CA ARG A 93 -8.24 0.26 4.98
C ARG A 93 -7.04 -0.62 4.68
N PHE A 94 -7.23 -1.94 4.57
CA PHE A 94 -6.17 -2.84 4.14
C PHE A 94 -5.70 -2.52 2.73
N GLY A 95 -6.63 -2.29 1.79
CA GLY A 95 -6.27 -1.87 0.43
C GLY A 95 -5.55 -0.52 0.36
N GLU A 96 -6.00 0.47 1.14
CA GLU A 96 -5.29 1.75 1.28
C GLU A 96 -3.86 1.56 1.82
N LEU A 97 -3.70 0.72 2.85
CA LEU A 97 -2.40 0.41 3.43
C LEU A 97 -1.48 -0.28 2.40
N MET A 98 -1.98 -1.27 1.67
CA MET A 98 -1.24 -1.96 0.61
C MET A 98 -0.71 -0.98 -0.43
N ARG A 99 -1.57 -0.04 -0.88
CA ARG A 99 -1.17 0.97 -1.86
C ARG A 99 -0.11 1.94 -1.31
N LYS A 100 -0.16 2.29 -0.03
CA LYS A 100 0.88 3.10 0.62
C LYS A 100 2.20 2.37 0.79
N LEU A 101 2.17 1.09 1.19
CA LEU A 101 3.35 0.25 1.36
C LEU A 101 4.12 0.07 0.04
N TRP A 102 3.39 -0.15 -1.04
CA TRP A 102 3.96 -0.39 -2.37
C TRP A 102 4.10 0.89 -3.21
N ASN A 103 3.88 2.07 -2.64
CA ASN A 103 4.02 3.34 -3.35
C ASN A 103 5.51 3.63 -3.66
N PRO A 104 5.90 3.74 -4.95
CA PRO A 104 7.27 4.05 -5.32
C PRO A 104 7.66 5.53 -5.18
N ARG A 105 6.73 6.39 -4.74
CA ARG A 105 6.88 7.85 -4.60
C ARG A 105 6.50 8.35 -3.21
N ASN A 106 6.80 7.59 -2.17
CA ASN A 106 6.53 7.99 -0.79
C ASN A 106 7.40 9.17 -0.37
N PHE A 107 6.83 10.04 0.47
CA PHE A 107 7.59 11.16 1.06
C PHE A 107 8.52 10.72 2.20
N LYS A 108 8.22 9.58 2.83
CA LYS A 108 8.98 8.99 3.95
C LYS A 108 9.11 7.48 3.75
N VAL A 109 10.12 6.87 4.38
CA VAL A 109 10.42 5.43 4.29
C VAL A 109 9.56 4.58 5.27
N HIS A 110 8.57 5.19 5.92
CA HIS A 110 7.65 4.52 6.84
C HIS A 110 6.20 4.96 6.61
N VAL A 111 5.27 4.06 6.92
CA VAL A 111 3.81 4.24 6.76
C VAL A 111 3.13 4.09 8.13
N SER A 112 2.08 4.90 8.35
CA SER A 112 1.15 4.80 9.49
C SER A 112 -0.26 4.42 9.01
#